data_AF-A0A445ES46-F1
#
_entry.id   AF-A0A445ES46-F1
#
_cell.length_a   1.000
_cell.length_b   1.000
_cell.length_c   1.000
_cell.angle_alpha   90.00
_cell.angle_beta   90.00
_cell.angle_gamma   90.00
#
_symmetry.space_group_name_H-M   'P 1'
#
loop_
_entity.id
_entity.type
_entity.pdbx_description
1 polymer ?
#
loop_
_entity_poly.entity_id
_entity_poly.type
_entity_poly.pdbx_seq_one_letter_code
_entity_poly.pdbx_strand_id
1 'polypeptide(L)'
;MFKNMSQKKKDIVEEMGFDALAHVPEMKVSHALLRELIDCYDEYHGFLKTLRGKIYITPAKVVAALGISHGGDHFPKKVDYCKLNEEDKAIFDSLKCVTLVTLTKFILNMSVEGEENRQKFHKSFVIFIQKCFLLQTMVSIASAIHKPPIFCVDNIRQRDWACHVLRFLRKGIENKRKGKKQSVEGCVFVLMLIYFHETKFPHLDGLDAPPTPWVAYWTKNMIVDRISIEGTDTMVMC
;
A
#
# COMPACT_ATOMS: atom_id res chain seq x y z
N MET A 1 -2.18 -6.14 13.45
CA MET A 1 -3.37 -5.24 13.44
C MET A 1 -4.67 -6.01 13.19
N PHE A 2 -4.93 -6.52 11.98
CA PHE A 2 -6.16 -7.24 11.60
C PHE A 2 -6.53 -8.42 12.52
N LYS A 3 -5.54 -9.21 12.97
CA LYS A 3 -5.76 -10.34 13.90
C LYS A 3 -6.41 -9.93 15.22
N ASN A 4 -6.20 -8.68 15.66
CA ASN A 4 -6.67 -8.17 16.94
C ASN A 4 -8.01 -7.42 16.82
N MET A 5 -8.61 -7.36 15.63
CA MET A 5 -9.92 -6.73 15.42
C MET A 5 -11.07 -7.67 15.81
N SER A 6 -12.17 -7.09 16.30
CA SER A 6 -13.44 -7.80 16.45
C SER A 6 -14.00 -8.21 15.07
N GLN A 7 -14.91 -9.19 15.03
CA GLN A 7 -15.50 -9.65 13.78
C GLN A 7 -16.21 -8.52 13.03
N LYS A 8 -17.06 -7.74 13.72
CA LYS A 8 -17.73 -6.56 13.13
C LYS A 8 -16.76 -5.60 12.42
N LYS A 9 -15.57 -5.37 12.98
CA LYS A 9 -14.55 -4.52 12.35
C LYS A 9 -13.95 -5.15 11.11
N LYS A 10 -13.75 -6.48 11.11
CA LYS A 10 -13.26 -7.21 9.94
C LYS A 10 -14.28 -7.17 8.81
N ASP A 11 -15.57 -7.36 9.12
CA ASP A 11 -16.66 -7.29 8.15
C ASP A 11 -16.70 -5.90 7.48
N ILE A 12 -16.58 -4.83 8.26
CA ILE A 12 -16.47 -3.45 7.72
C ILE A 12 -15.24 -3.30 6.79
N VAL A 13 -14.10 -3.86 7.18
CA VAL A 13 -12.87 -3.77 6.38
C VAL A 13 -12.98 -4.54 5.05
N GLU A 14 -13.71 -5.66 5.04
CA GLU A 14 -14.08 -6.40 3.84
C GLU A 14 -15.05 -5.60 2.97
N GLU A 15 -16.08 -4.97 3.55
CA GLU A 15 -16.98 -4.06 2.84
C GLU A 15 -16.22 -2.92 2.15
N MET A 16 -15.16 -2.41 2.79
CA MET A 16 -14.26 -1.38 2.24
C MET A 16 -13.33 -1.90 1.12
N GLY A 17 -13.17 -3.21 0.95
CA GLY A 17 -12.30 -3.84 -0.05
C GLY A 17 -10.82 -3.89 0.35
N PHE A 18 -10.53 -4.05 1.65
CA PHE A 18 -9.17 -4.10 2.20
C PHE A 18 -8.87 -5.39 2.97
N ASP A 19 -9.74 -6.39 2.91
CA ASP A 19 -9.59 -7.70 3.56
C ASP A 19 -8.31 -8.42 3.16
N ALA A 20 -7.94 -8.39 1.87
CA ALA A 20 -6.71 -8.98 1.35
C ALA A 20 -5.44 -8.47 2.06
N LEU A 21 -5.47 -7.25 2.58
CA LEU A 21 -4.35 -6.64 3.28
C LEU A 21 -4.09 -7.27 4.66
N ALA A 22 -5.04 -8.06 5.19
CA ALA A 22 -4.84 -8.88 6.38
C ALA A 22 -3.74 -9.95 6.20
N HIS A 23 -3.44 -10.32 4.94
CA HIS A 23 -2.42 -11.29 4.59
C HIS A 23 -1.01 -10.69 4.50
N VAL A 24 -0.86 -9.36 4.56
CA VAL A 24 0.47 -8.72 4.55
C VAL A 24 1.28 -9.21 5.76
N PRO A 25 2.42 -9.90 5.54
CA PRO A 25 3.17 -10.47 6.65
C PRO A 25 3.92 -9.40 7.44
N GLU A 26 3.91 -9.55 8.77
CA GLU A 26 4.71 -8.72 9.68
C GLU A 26 6.17 -9.19 9.63
N MET A 27 7.01 -8.43 8.92
CA MET A 27 8.42 -8.74 8.74
C MET A 27 9.27 -7.49 8.48
N LYS A 28 10.57 -7.61 8.75
CA LYS A 28 11.56 -6.63 8.32
C LYS A 28 11.94 -6.94 6.87
N VAL A 29 11.59 -6.05 5.96
CA VAL A 29 11.98 -6.21 4.55
C VAL A 29 13.45 -5.81 4.39
N SER A 30 14.21 -6.56 3.60
CA SER A 30 15.63 -6.25 3.33
C SER A 30 15.78 -4.89 2.66
N HIS A 31 16.53 -3.98 3.29
CA HIS A 31 16.81 -2.67 2.73
C HIS A 31 17.65 -2.73 1.45
N ALA A 32 18.50 -3.76 1.30
CA ALA A 32 19.31 -3.96 0.10
C ALA A 32 18.42 -4.30 -1.11
N LEU A 33 17.58 -5.32 -0.98
CA LEU A 33 16.65 -5.72 -2.05
C LEU A 33 15.71 -4.58 -2.46
N LEU A 34 15.14 -3.87 -1.49
CA LEU A 34 14.27 -2.73 -1.80
C LEU A 34 15.03 -1.63 -2.56
N ARG A 35 16.30 -1.38 -2.21
CA ARG A 35 17.14 -0.42 -2.90
C ARG A 35 17.39 -0.82 -4.34
N GLU A 36 17.75 -2.08 -4.58
CA GLU A 36 17.98 -2.61 -5.93
C GLU A 36 16.70 -2.56 -6.79
N LEU A 37 15.55 -2.94 -6.25
CA LEU A 37 14.27 -2.83 -6.96
C LEU A 37 13.97 -1.37 -7.35
N ILE A 38 14.29 -0.40 -6.49
CA ILE A 38 14.16 1.02 -6.80
C ILE A 38 15.15 1.43 -7.90
N ASP A 39 16.39 0.95 -7.83
CA ASP A 39 17.45 1.30 -8.78
C ASP A 39 17.14 0.73 -10.18
N CYS A 40 16.57 -0.48 -10.25
CA CYS A 40 16.11 -1.13 -11.47
C CYS A 40 14.81 -0.57 -12.08
N TYR A 41 14.07 0.25 -11.34
CA TYR A 41 12.77 0.74 -11.80
C TYR A 41 12.94 1.83 -12.87
N ASP A 42 12.54 1.56 -14.11
CA ASP A 42 12.45 2.58 -15.14
C ASP A 42 11.23 3.47 -14.87
N GLU A 43 11.46 4.73 -14.51
CA GLU A 43 10.39 5.67 -14.15
C GLU A 43 9.60 6.18 -15.37
N TYR A 44 10.24 6.22 -16.54
CA TYR A 44 9.65 6.71 -17.77
C TYR A 44 8.69 5.67 -18.36
N HIS A 45 9.14 4.43 -18.44
CA HIS A 45 8.37 3.33 -19.01
C HIS A 45 7.56 2.54 -17.97
N GLY A 46 7.89 2.67 -16.68
CA GLY A 46 7.17 2.05 -15.58
C GLY A 46 7.37 0.54 -15.45
N PHE A 47 8.57 0.03 -15.69
CA PHE A 47 8.92 -1.39 -15.53
C PHE A 47 10.14 -1.58 -14.62
N LEU A 48 10.26 -2.74 -13.97
CA LEU A 48 11.52 -3.20 -13.40
C LEU A 48 12.36 -3.82 -14.52
N LYS A 49 13.57 -3.33 -14.71
CA LYS A 49 14.56 -4.00 -15.54
C LYS A 49 15.12 -5.17 -14.74
N THR A 50 15.23 -6.34 -15.36
CA THR A 50 15.79 -7.54 -14.75
C THR A 50 16.69 -8.23 -15.77
N LEU A 51 17.54 -9.16 -15.32
CA LEU A 51 18.36 -9.98 -16.23
C LEU A 51 17.51 -10.79 -17.21
N ARG A 52 16.27 -11.14 -16.82
CA ARG A 52 15.35 -11.96 -17.62
C ARG A 52 14.42 -11.15 -18.52
N GLY A 53 14.52 -9.81 -18.50
CA GLY A 53 13.69 -8.91 -19.29
C GLY A 53 13.02 -7.82 -18.46
N LYS A 54 11.86 -7.35 -18.93
CA LYS A 54 11.14 -6.21 -18.35
C LYS A 54 9.87 -6.67 -17.64
N ILE A 55 9.71 -6.30 -16.37
CA ILE A 55 8.47 -6.54 -15.62
C ILE A 55 7.74 -5.21 -15.50
N TYR A 56 6.72 -5.01 -16.34
CA TYR A 56 5.88 -3.80 -16.29
C TYR A 56 5.10 -3.74 -14.98
N ILE A 57 5.13 -2.58 -14.31
CA ILE A 57 4.40 -2.31 -13.08
C ILE A 57 3.15 -1.50 -13.44
N THR A 58 2.03 -2.21 -13.57
CA THR A 58 0.74 -1.68 -14.01
C THR A 58 -0.28 -1.66 -12.85
N PRO A 59 -1.34 -0.84 -12.92
CA PRO A 59 -2.43 -0.90 -11.95
C PRO A 59 -3.02 -2.31 -11.79
N ALA A 60 -3.20 -3.04 -12.91
CA ALA A 60 -3.69 -4.42 -12.88
C ALA A 60 -2.78 -5.35 -12.05
N LYS A 61 -1.46 -5.22 -12.13
CA LYS A 61 -0.54 -6.00 -11.28
C LYS A 61 -0.54 -5.53 -9.83
N VAL A 62 -0.82 -4.26 -9.57
CA VAL A 62 -1.02 -3.76 -8.19
C VAL A 62 -2.30 -4.37 -7.57
N VAL A 63 -3.39 -4.48 -8.35
CA VAL A 63 -4.60 -5.21 -7.94
C VAL A 63 -4.28 -6.67 -7.68
N ALA A 64 -3.62 -7.33 -8.65
CA ALA A 64 -3.24 -8.73 -8.54
C ALA A 64 -2.34 -8.99 -7.34
N ALA A 65 -1.45 -8.07 -6.99
CA ALA A 65 -0.55 -8.17 -5.86
C ALA A 65 -1.29 -7.95 -4.52
N LEU A 66 -2.05 -6.86 -4.37
CA LEU A 66 -2.54 -6.38 -3.08
C LEU A 66 -4.03 -6.66 -2.81
N GLY A 67 -4.82 -7.01 -3.83
CA GLY A 67 -6.27 -7.20 -3.70
C GLY A 67 -7.04 -5.90 -3.44
N ILE A 68 -6.51 -4.76 -3.88
CA ILE A 68 -7.17 -3.45 -3.77
C ILE A 68 -7.89 -3.10 -5.08
N SER A 69 -8.85 -2.18 -5.02
CA SER A 69 -9.67 -1.84 -6.17
C SER A 69 -8.95 -1.00 -7.25
N HIS A 70 -9.47 -1.12 -8.47
CA HIS A 70 -9.04 -0.39 -9.67
C HIS A 70 -10.25 -0.12 -10.57
N GLY A 71 -10.17 0.89 -11.43
CA GLY A 71 -11.15 1.15 -12.49
C GLY A 71 -12.32 2.06 -12.11
N GLY A 72 -12.39 2.57 -10.87
CA GLY A 72 -13.37 3.59 -10.50
C GLY A 72 -12.76 4.99 -10.37
N ASP A 73 -13.42 5.87 -9.62
CA ASP A 73 -13.05 7.28 -9.59
C ASP A 73 -11.65 7.53 -9.02
N HIS A 74 -10.90 8.40 -9.69
CA HIS A 74 -9.63 8.88 -9.16
C HIS A 74 -9.83 9.76 -7.92
N PHE A 75 -8.92 9.66 -6.96
CA PHE A 75 -8.90 10.57 -5.83
C PHE A 75 -8.62 12.01 -6.28
N PRO A 76 -9.32 13.01 -5.70
CA PRO A 76 -9.08 14.41 -6.05
C PRO A 76 -7.61 14.78 -5.79
N LYS A 77 -7.01 15.53 -6.72
CA LYS A 77 -5.59 15.93 -6.62
C LYS A 77 -5.33 16.89 -5.45
N LYS A 78 -6.33 17.67 -5.08
CA LYS A 78 -6.32 18.60 -3.94
C LYS A 78 -7.65 18.48 -3.21
N VAL A 79 -7.59 18.51 -1.89
CA VAL A 79 -8.74 18.78 -1.05
C VAL A 79 -8.58 20.20 -0.54
N ASP A 80 -9.60 21.02 -0.74
CA ASP A 80 -9.67 22.34 -0.14
C ASP A 80 -10.05 22.17 1.34
N TYR A 81 -9.03 22.28 2.22
CA TYR A 81 -9.22 22.15 3.66
C TYR A 81 -10.22 23.18 4.20
N CYS A 82 -10.29 24.35 3.58
CA CYS A 82 -11.20 25.41 4.00
C CYS A 82 -12.67 25.06 3.75
N LYS A 83 -12.95 24.09 2.86
CA LYS A 83 -14.31 23.61 2.55
C LYS A 83 -14.75 22.42 3.40
N LEU A 84 -13.91 21.96 4.32
CA LEU A 84 -14.26 20.88 5.24
C LEU A 84 -15.12 21.38 6.40
N ASN A 85 -16.01 20.52 6.91
CA ASN A 85 -16.68 20.76 8.19
C ASN A 85 -15.69 20.62 9.37
N GLU A 86 -16.06 21.12 10.55
CA GLU A 86 -15.17 21.14 11.72
C GLU A 86 -14.83 19.73 12.26
N GLU A 87 -15.74 18.76 12.12
CA GLU A 87 -15.49 17.38 12.53
C GLU A 87 -14.42 16.70 11.67
N ASP A 88 -14.49 16.89 10.36
CA ASP A 88 -13.53 16.40 9.39
C ASP A 88 -12.15 17.03 9.58
N LYS A 89 -12.12 18.32 9.89
CA LYS A 89 -10.89 19.04 10.27
C LYS A 89 -10.29 18.45 11.54
N ALA A 90 -11.11 18.24 12.58
CA ALA A 90 -10.66 17.66 13.85
C ALA A 90 -10.13 16.23 13.69
N ILE A 91 -10.79 15.40 12.88
CA ILE A 91 -10.31 14.04 12.57
C ILE A 91 -8.98 14.12 11.81
N PHE A 92 -8.87 14.98 10.79
CA PHE A 92 -7.63 15.13 10.04
C PHE A 92 -6.47 15.63 10.92
N ASP A 93 -6.69 16.68 11.70
CA ASP A 93 -5.66 17.29 12.55
C ASP A 93 -5.23 16.36 13.68
N SER A 94 -6.19 15.67 14.32
CA SER A 94 -5.90 14.69 15.36
C SER A 94 -5.10 13.51 14.85
N LEU A 95 -5.20 13.15 13.56
CA LEU A 95 -4.52 12.00 12.95
C LEU A 95 -3.23 12.38 12.18
N LYS A 96 -3.00 13.68 11.98
CA LYS A 96 -1.87 14.25 11.22
C LYS A 96 -0.51 13.78 11.73
N CYS A 97 -0.30 13.84 13.04
CA CYS A 97 0.99 13.55 13.69
C CYS A 97 0.99 12.24 14.48
N VAL A 98 -0.03 11.40 14.31
CA VAL A 98 -0.17 10.15 15.08
C VAL A 98 0.76 9.09 14.52
N THR A 99 1.52 8.45 15.41
CA THR A 99 2.37 7.31 15.08
C THR A 99 1.50 6.13 14.63
N LEU A 100 2.04 5.24 13.79
CA LEU A 100 1.28 4.05 13.36
C LEU A 100 0.84 3.20 14.56
N VAL A 101 1.65 3.16 15.63
CA VAL A 101 1.34 2.46 16.88
C VAL A 101 0.13 3.07 17.58
N THR A 102 0.12 4.39 17.76
CA THR A 102 -1.00 5.09 18.42
C THR A 102 -2.28 4.97 17.59
N LEU A 103 -2.19 5.10 16.26
CA LEU A 103 -3.32 4.93 15.35
C LEU A 103 -3.88 3.51 15.42
N THR A 104 -2.99 2.50 15.48
CA THR A 104 -3.40 1.11 15.64
C THR A 104 -4.19 0.91 16.94
N LYS A 105 -3.68 1.42 18.07
CA LYS A 105 -4.40 1.34 19.35
C LYS A 105 -5.76 2.04 19.29
N PHE A 106 -5.82 3.22 18.69
CA PHE A 106 -7.06 3.98 18.52
C PHE A 106 -8.11 3.18 17.74
N ILE A 107 -7.74 2.63 16.58
CA ILE A 107 -8.64 1.82 15.74
C ILE A 107 -9.10 0.54 16.45
N LEU A 108 -8.21 -0.11 17.20
CA LEU A 108 -8.55 -1.33 17.94
C LEU A 108 -9.54 -1.05 19.09
N ASN A 109 -9.43 0.10 19.76
CA ASN A 109 -10.22 0.42 20.94
C ASN A 109 -11.54 1.15 20.64
N MET A 110 -11.68 1.80 19.48
CA MET A 110 -12.91 2.55 19.17
C MET A 110 -14.13 1.64 18.96
N SER A 111 -15.31 2.08 19.36
CA SER A 111 -16.57 1.40 19.06
C SER A 111 -16.88 1.48 17.56
N VAL A 112 -17.68 0.54 17.06
CA VAL A 112 -18.31 0.59 15.73
C VAL A 112 -19.84 0.48 15.81
N GLU A 113 -20.40 0.61 17.02
CA GLU A 113 -21.85 0.64 17.21
C GLU A 113 -22.39 2.04 16.89
N GLY A 114 -23.40 2.09 16.03
CA GLY A 114 -24.00 3.34 15.55
C GLY A 114 -23.24 3.98 14.39
N GLU A 115 -23.96 4.74 13.56
CA GLU A 115 -23.45 5.27 12.30
C GLU A 115 -22.25 6.22 12.49
N GLU A 116 -22.30 7.08 13.50
CA GLU A 116 -21.23 8.03 13.79
C GLU A 116 -19.89 7.32 14.09
N ASN A 117 -19.93 6.24 14.88
CA ASN A 117 -18.76 5.46 15.23
C ASN A 117 -18.24 4.65 14.03
N ARG A 118 -19.14 4.12 13.19
CA ARG A 118 -18.76 3.47 11.93
C ARG A 118 -18.03 4.45 11.02
N GLN A 119 -18.57 5.65 10.82
CA GLN A 119 -17.93 6.70 10.02
C GLN A 119 -16.55 7.10 10.56
N LYS A 120 -16.42 7.26 11.88
CA LYS A 120 -15.12 7.49 12.54
C LYS A 120 -14.13 6.35 12.29
N PHE A 121 -14.60 5.10 12.34
CA PHE A 121 -13.78 3.92 12.05
C PHE A 121 -13.34 3.90 10.59
N HIS A 122 -14.24 4.13 9.63
CA HIS A 122 -13.92 4.20 8.20
C HIS A 122 -12.81 5.22 7.93
N LYS A 123 -12.97 6.46 8.40
CA LYS A 123 -11.99 7.54 8.21
C LYS A 123 -10.63 7.17 8.82
N SER A 124 -10.64 6.63 10.04
CA SER A 124 -9.42 6.24 10.75
C SER A 124 -8.71 5.06 10.08
N PHE A 125 -9.46 4.07 9.61
CA PHE A 125 -8.93 2.90 8.94
C PHE A 125 -8.35 3.27 7.56
N VAL A 126 -9.00 4.14 6.79
CA VAL A 126 -8.43 4.68 5.55
C VAL A 126 -7.10 5.36 5.80
N ILE A 127 -7.00 6.18 6.85
CA ILE A 127 -5.73 6.83 7.23
C ILE A 127 -4.67 5.79 7.61
N PHE A 128 -5.06 4.73 8.32
CA PHE A 128 -4.16 3.64 8.67
C PHE A 128 -3.62 2.92 7.42
N ILE A 129 -4.49 2.53 6.50
CA ILE A 129 -4.10 1.93 5.22
C ILE A 129 -3.17 2.88 4.46
N GLN A 130 -3.52 4.16 4.36
CA GLN A 130 -2.67 5.15 3.74
C GLN A 130 -1.30 5.27 4.43
N LYS A 131 -1.21 5.22 5.76
CA LYS A 131 0.09 5.25 6.45
C LYS A 131 0.89 3.96 6.22
N CYS A 132 0.23 2.80 6.18
CA CYS A 132 0.89 1.52 5.88
C CYS A 132 1.42 1.43 4.44
N PHE A 133 0.65 1.88 3.44
CA PHE A 133 0.98 1.70 2.02
C PHE A 133 1.55 2.94 1.35
N LEU A 134 1.33 4.15 1.88
CA LEU A 134 1.93 5.38 1.34
C LEU A 134 3.21 5.79 2.09
N LEU A 135 3.47 5.31 3.33
CA LEU A 135 4.58 5.80 4.15
C LEU A 135 5.45 4.69 4.76
N GLN A 136 6.16 3.93 3.93
CA GLN A 136 7.34 3.17 4.40
C GLN A 136 8.53 4.10 4.78
N THR A 137 8.29 5.31 5.35
CA THR A 137 9.34 6.14 5.98
C THR A 137 8.91 6.98 7.18
N MET A 138 9.88 7.21 8.08
CA MET A 138 9.84 7.84 9.41
C MET A 138 9.66 9.37 9.45
N VAL A 139 8.80 9.97 8.62
CA VAL A 139 8.51 11.41 8.73
C VAL A 139 7.06 11.62 9.14
N SER A 140 6.88 12.09 10.37
CA SER A 140 5.62 12.34 11.08
C SER A 140 4.73 13.45 10.50
N ILE A 141 5.04 13.96 9.31
CA ILE A 141 4.34 15.12 8.73
C ILE A 141 3.44 14.61 7.62
N ALA A 142 2.14 14.54 7.92
CA ALA A 142 1.13 14.21 6.93
C ALA A 142 1.29 15.09 5.68
N SER A 143 1.66 14.46 4.57
CA SER A 143 1.58 15.08 3.26
C SER A 143 0.12 15.44 2.96
N ALA A 144 -0.12 16.54 2.23
CA ALA A 144 -1.44 16.92 1.74
C ALA A 144 -2.17 15.81 0.94
N ILE A 145 -1.43 14.74 0.61
CA ILE A 145 -1.85 13.54 -0.10
C ILE A 145 -2.73 12.60 0.74
N HIS A 146 -2.74 12.72 2.08
CA HIS A 146 -3.65 11.93 2.92
C HIS A 146 -5.08 12.49 2.95
N LYS A 147 -5.26 13.76 2.55
CA LYS A 147 -6.54 14.43 2.61
C LYS A 147 -7.60 13.76 1.71
N PRO A 148 -7.35 13.49 0.41
CA PRO A 148 -8.40 13.04 -0.50
C PRO A 148 -9.18 11.79 -0.07
N PRO A 149 -8.55 10.69 0.38
CA PRO A 149 -9.32 9.47 0.67
C PRO A 149 -10.21 9.55 1.92
N ILE A 150 -9.90 10.41 2.88
CA ILE A 150 -10.73 10.62 4.09
C ILE A 150 -12.12 11.14 3.73
N PHE A 151 -12.22 11.92 2.66
CA PHE A 151 -13.49 12.53 2.21
C PHE A 151 -14.21 11.70 1.15
N CYS A 152 -13.77 10.47 0.95
CA CYS A 152 -14.33 9.54 -0.03
C CYS A 152 -14.69 8.21 0.63
N VAL A 153 -14.92 8.22 1.94
CA VAL A 153 -15.19 7.00 2.73
C VAL A 153 -16.46 6.29 2.30
N ASP A 154 -17.48 7.03 1.88
CA ASP A 154 -18.78 6.46 1.47
C ASP A 154 -18.69 5.62 0.19
N ASN A 155 -17.69 5.88 -0.66
CA ASN A 155 -17.44 5.12 -1.88
C ASN A 155 -16.00 4.61 -1.97
N ILE A 156 -15.37 4.34 -0.83
CA ILE A 156 -13.94 4.07 -0.75
C ILE A 156 -13.51 2.84 -1.54
N ARG A 157 -14.36 1.81 -1.57
CA ARG A 157 -14.15 0.58 -2.34
C ARG A 157 -14.14 0.84 -3.84
N GLN A 158 -14.91 1.84 -4.31
CA GLN A 158 -15.03 2.18 -5.72
C GLN A 158 -13.92 3.13 -6.20
N ARG A 159 -13.04 3.60 -5.32
CA ARG A 159 -11.92 4.47 -5.72
C ARG A 159 -10.80 3.68 -6.37
N ASP A 160 -10.08 4.31 -7.30
CA ASP A 160 -8.95 3.67 -7.98
C ASP A 160 -7.68 3.66 -7.09
N TRP A 161 -7.68 2.75 -6.12
CA TRP A 161 -6.57 2.57 -5.18
C TRP A 161 -5.30 2.08 -5.87
N ALA A 162 -5.40 1.18 -6.84
CA ALA A 162 -4.26 0.68 -7.58
C ALA A 162 -3.49 1.80 -8.29
N CYS A 163 -4.19 2.67 -9.02
CA CYS A 163 -3.55 3.84 -9.63
C CYS A 163 -3.03 4.83 -8.58
N HIS A 164 -3.75 5.01 -7.47
CA HIS A 164 -3.30 5.90 -6.39
C HIS A 164 -1.96 5.45 -5.80
N VAL A 165 -1.85 4.17 -5.42
CA VAL A 165 -0.62 3.57 -4.88
C VAL A 165 0.52 3.65 -5.90
N LEU A 166 0.26 3.25 -7.15
CA LEU A 166 1.28 3.27 -8.21
C LEU A 166 1.81 4.68 -8.50
N ARG A 167 0.91 5.66 -8.62
CA ARG A 167 1.28 7.06 -8.86
C ARG A 167 2.15 7.60 -7.72
N PHE A 168 1.81 7.26 -6.49
CA PHE A 168 2.55 7.71 -5.31
C PHE A 168 3.95 7.09 -5.26
N LEU A 169 4.05 5.78 -5.49
CA LEU A 169 5.33 5.06 -5.58
C LEU A 169 6.24 5.66 -6.68
N ARG A 170 5.69 5.87 -7.89
CA ARG A 170 6.43 6.51 -8.99
C ARG A 170 6.99 7.87 -8.59
N LYS A 171 6.16 8.70 -7.93
CA LYS A 171 6.58 10.02 -7.47
C LYS A 171 7.63 9.95 -6.37
N GLY A 172 7.53 8.98 -5.46
CA GLY A 172 8.52 8.74 -4.41
C GLY A 172 9.88 8.36 -4.97
N ILE A 173 9.92 7.46 -5.95
CA ILE A 173 11.16 7.05 -6.64
C ILE A 173 11.79 8.24 -7.38
N GLU A 174 10.99 8.98 -8.15
CA GLU A 174 11.43 10.18 -8.88
C GLU A 174 12.04 11.22 -7.91
N ASN A 175 11.39 11.45 -6.77
CA ASN A 175 11.87 12.41 -5.77
C ASN A 175 13.19 11.97 -5.13
N LYS A 176 13.37 10.67 -4.84
CA LYS A 176 14.63 10.15 -4.32
C LYS A 176 15.77 10.32 -5.31
N ARG A 177 15.54 9.97 -6.60
CA ARG A 177 16.54 10.11 -7.67
C ARG A 177 16.97 11.55 -7.90
N LYS A 178 16.03 12.49 -7.81
CA LYS A 178 16.30 13.94 -7.90
C LYS A 178 16.92 14.53 -6.63
N GLY A 179 17.26 13.71 -5.62
CA GLY A 179 17.82 14.18 -4.34
C GLY A 179 16.85 14.99 -3.47
N LYS A 180 15.56 15.06 -3.84
CA LYS A 180 14.55 15.85 -3.10
C LYS A 180 14.17 15.21 -1.77
N LYS A 181 14.32 13.89 -1.65
CA LYS A 181 14.05 13.11 -0.44
C LYS A 181 15.12 12.04 -0.24
N GLN A 182 15.51 11.79 1.01
CA GLN A 182 16.49 10.75 1.34
C GLN A 182 15.94 9.33 1.19
N SER A 183 14.62 9.17 1.21
CA SER A 183 13.93 7.88 1.12
C SER A 183 12.83 7.90 0.06
N VAL A 184 12.47 6.71 -0.45
CA VAL A 184 11.30 6.57 -1.31
C VAL A 184 10.06 6.60 -0.43
N GLU A 185 9.12 7.49 -0.78
CA GLU A 185 7.77 7.43 -0.26
C GLU A 185 6.92 6.50 -1.12
N GLY A 186 6.08 5.68 -0.48
CA GLY A 186 5.18 4.75 -1.16
C GLY A 186 5.47 3.29 -0.87
N CYS A 187 4.55 2.42 -1.32
CA CYS A 187 4.61 0.99 -1.06
C CYS A 187 5.67 0.32 -1.93
N VAL A 188 6.95 0.36 -1.54
CA VAL A 188 8.01 -0.38 -2.24
C VAL A 188 7.80 -1.90 -2.12
N PHE A 189 7.09 -2.35 -1.08
CA PHE A 189 6.65 -3.74 -0.93
C PHE A 189 5.88 -4.27 -2.14
N VAL A 190 5.11 -3.42 -2.85
CA VAL A 190 4.39 -3.85 -4.06
C VAL A 190 5.35 -4.24 -5.18
N LEU A 191 6.50 -3.57 -5.31
CA LEU A 191 7.51 -3.92 -6.32
C LEU A 191 8.10 -5.29 -6.02
N MET A 192 8.42 -5.55 -4.76
CA MET A 192 8.96 -6.83 -4.31
C MET A 192 7.95 -7.97 -4.57
N LEU A 193 6.68 -7.76 -4.22
CA LEU A 193 5.64 -8.77 -4.39
C LEU A 193 5.41 -9.10 -5.88
N ILE A 194 5.35 -8.07 -6.73
CA ILE A 194 5.23 -8.24 -8.19
C ILE A 194 6.48 -8.93 -8.74
N TYR A 195 7.68 -8.49 -8.36
CA TYR A 195 8.93 -9.08 -8.81
C TYR A 195 9.04 -10.56 -8.44
N PHE A 196 8.77 -10.93 -7.19
CA PHE A 196 8.81 -12.32 -6.73
C PHE A 196 7.80 -13.18 -7.47
N HIS A 197 6.57 -12.68 -7.64
CA HIS A 197 5.54 -13.44 -8.33
C HIS A 197 5.91 -13.67 -9.80
N GLU A 198 6.26 -12.61 -10.53
CA GLU A 198 6.54 -12.67 -11.97
C GLU A 198 7.81 -13.47 -12.30
N THR A 199 8.80 -13.48 -11.41
CA THR A 199 10.03 -14.27 -11.61
C THR A 199 9.89 -15.72 -11.16
N LYS A 200 9.00 -16.01 -10.21
CA LYS A 200 8.68 -17.39 -9.80
C LYS A 200 7.78 -18.09 -10.81
N PHE A 201 6.88 -17.33 -11.45
CA PHE A 201 5.93 -17.83 -12.44
C PHE A 201 6.14 -17.16 -13.82
N PRO A 202 7.31 -17.33 -14.45
CA PRO A 202 7.53 -16.84 -15.81
C PRO A 202 6.69 -17.70 -16.77
N HIS A 203 5.87 -17.06 -17.61
CA HIS A 203 4.92 -17.68 -18.57
C HIS A 203 3.61 -18.16 -17.92
N LEU A 204 2.64 -17.26 -17.87
CA LEU A 204 1.29 -17.51 -17.37
C LEU A 204 0.35 -17.93 -18.50
N ASP A 205 0.46 -19.17 -18.95
CA ASP A 205 -0.70 -19.88 -19.52
C ASP A 205 -1.46 -20.57 -18.37
N GLY A 206 -1.91 -19.74 -17.43
CA GLY A 206 -3.10 -19.93 -16.58
C GLY A 206 -3.19 -21.06 -15.53
N LEU A 207 -2.37 -22.11 -15.55
CA LEU A 207 -2.66 -23.31 -14.73
C LEU A 207 -1.89 -23.42 -13.40
N ASP A 208 -0.63 -22.96 -13.35
CA ASP A 208 0.24 -23.23 -12.18
C ASP A 208 0.40 -22.04 -11.21
N ALA A 209 -0.09 -20.86 -11.58
CA ALA A 209 0.05 -19.68 -10.72
C ALA A 209 -1.11 -19.58 -9.72
N PRO A 210 -0.82 -19.15 -8.49
CA PRO A 210 -1.84 -18.98 -7.47
C PRO A 210 -2.80 -17.84 -7.85
N PRO A 211 -4.07 -17.94 -7.46
CA PRO A 211 -5.06 -16.90 -7.74
C PRO A 211 -4.67 -15.57 -7.07
N THR A 212 -5.20 -14.49 -7.62
CA THR A 212 -5.11 -13.18 -6.98
C THR A 212 -6.02 -13.13 -5.74
N PRO A 213 -5.67 -12.33 -4.71
CA PRO A 213 -4.49 -11.48 -4.64
C PRO A 213 -3.23 -12.22 -4.14
N TRP A 214 -2.08 -11.95 -4.75
CA TRP A 214 -0.82 -12.65 -4.50
C TRP A 214 -0.30 -12.46 -3.07
N VAL A 215 -0.69 -11.40 -2.37
CA VAL A 215 -0.38 -11.19 -0.95
C VAL A 215 -0.92 -12.33 -0.07
N ALA A 216 -2.02 -12.99 -0.46
CA ALA A 216 -2.54 -14.14 0.26
C ALA A 216 -1.70 -15.41 0.05
N TYR A 217 -1.03 -15.52 -1.10
CA TYR A 217 -0.16 -16.65 -1.42
C TYR A 217 1.23 -16.52 -0.79
N TRP A 218 1.84 -15.34 -0.83
CA TRP A 218 3.20 -15.11 -0.36
C TRP A 218 3.27 -15.03 1.17
N THR A 219 3.42 -16.17 1.83
CA THR A 219 3.60 -16.25 3.28
C THR A 219 4.91 -15.60 3.73
N LYS A 220 5.00 -15.24 5.01
CA LYS A 220 6.23 -14.69 5.62
C LYS A 220 7.46 -15.54 5.32
N ASN A 221 7.37 -16.85 5.49
CA ASN A 221 8.51 -17.76 5.30
C ASN A 221 8.93 -17.78 3.83
N MET A 222 7.97 -17.88 2.90
CA MET A 222 8.27 -17.86 1.46
C MET A 222 8.94 -16.57 1.02
N ILE A 223 8.54 -15.43 1.59
CA ILE A 223 9.18 -14.14 1.31
C ILE A 223 10.61 -14.11 1.89
N VAL A 224 10.80 -14.55 3.13
CA VAL A 224 12.13 -14.60 3.76
C VAL A 224 13.08 -15.52 2.97
N ASP A 225 12.63 -16.72 2.63
CA ASP A 225 13.39 -17.68 1.84
C ASP A 225 13.75 -17.09 0.47
N ARG A 226 12.79 -16.41 -0.17
CA ARG A 226 13.06 -15.75 -1.45
C ARG A 226 14.06 -14.61 -1.31
N ILE A 227 13.96 -13.77 -0.28
CA ILE A 227 14.94 -12.72 0.01
C ILE A 227 16.34 -13.33 0.19
N SER A 228 16.45 -14.48 0.86
CA SER A 228 17.73 -15.17 1.05
C SER A 228 18.33 -15.67 -0.27
N ILE A 229 17.53 -16.29 -1.14
CA ILE A 229 17.98 -16.75 -2.48
C ILE A 229 18.51 -15.56 -3.29
N GLU A 230 17.72 -14.50 -3.34
CA GLU A 230 18.05 -13.27 -4.04
C GLU A 230 19.33 -12.62 -3.47
N GLY A 231 19.59 -12.71 -2.17
CA GLY A 231 20.82 -12.19 -1.56
C GLY A 231 22.08 -13.03 -1.77
N THR A 232 21.97 -14.32 -2.12
CA THR A 232 23.11 -15.24 -2.29
C THR A 232 23.55 -15.40 -3.74
N ASP A 233 22.60 -15.39 -4.69
CA ASP A 233 22.93 -15.20 -6.09
C ASP A 233 23.42 -13.77 -6.20
N THR A 234 24.67 -13.52 -6.64
CA THR A 234 25.22 -12.17 -6.85
C THR A 234 24.19 -11.32 -7.60
N MET A 235 23.44 -10.53 -6.84
CA MET A 235 22.19 -9.93 -7.27
C MET A 235 22.52 -8.68 -8.08
N VAL A 236 22.94 -8.87 -9.32
CA VAL A 236 22.95 -7.80 -10.31
C VAL A 236 21.55 -7.73 -10.88
N MET A 237 20.59 -7.35 -10.01
CA MET A 237 19.36 -6.73 -10.46
C MET A 237 19.79 -5.44 -11.14
N CYS A 238 19.89 -5.50 -12.47
CA CYS A 238 20.46 -4.44 -13.32
C CYS A 238 21.96 -4.19 -13.07
#